data_AF-A0A850B5B2-F1
#
_entry.id   AF-A0A850B5B2-F1
#
_cell.length_a   1.000
_cell.length_b   1.000
_cell.length_c   1.000
_cell.angle_alpha   90.00
_cell.angle_beta   90.00
_cell.angle_gamma   90.00
#
_symmetry.space_group_name_H-M   'P 1'
#
loop_
_entity.id
_entity.type
_entity.pdbx_description
1 polymer ?
#
loop_
_entity_poly.entity_id
_entity_poly.type
_entity_poly.pdbx_seq_one_letter_code
_entity_poly.pdbx_strand_id
1 'polypeptide(L)'
;MRPLLEAFRILRSRCVRRAPSRAEPMPPRYSALHRPTPPQRLRELRHEDPLRQAAEAIMARTPPDPEALDQAIAAMSKAESGRWKRRLIGAWLLGHLPIPEGRRADVEKALTAALKNRAYAFNGCTGILAVLCTFGNLIGAPWLIWMLIHDGRVNAVRTEAAEAIGRIGCIAALPELVAAATNAGRPGSSKLRSATLSALKQLLRQIAENPSGDHPSEIETSIARLLSGKDPDMPMLALDALERIGGAGCHPAVLRLARRPDSDPLQHRAAQILPIIVERAARARASSRLLRPAERPAEDVSLLLRPGTSPPDQSTELLLRPSESDEAENAS
;
A
#
# COMPACT_ATOMS: atom_id res chain seq x y z
N MET A 1 -48.18 2.19 -3.33
CA MET A 1 -47.01 1.32 -3.63
C MET A 1 -46.90 0.86 -5.09
N ARG A 2 -47.99 0.71 -5.86
CA ARG A 2 -47.93 0.36 -7.31
C ARG A 2 -47.18 1.35 -8.24
N PRO A 3 -47.25 2.70 -8.07
CA PRO A 3 -46.60 3.60 -9.04
C PRO A 3 -45.06 3.60 -8.99
N LEU A 4 -44.45 3.22 -7.85
CA LEU A 4 -42.99 3.11 -7.71
C LEU A 4 -42.43 1.85 -8.40
N LEU A 5 -43.20 0.77 -8.44
CA LEU A 5 -42.81 -0.47 -9.12
C LEU A 5 -42.88 -0.31 -10.65
N GLU A 6 -43.84 0.48 -11.16
CA GLU A 6 -43.96 0.80 -12.58
C GLU A 6 -42.78 1.67 -13.07
N ALA A 7 -42.38 2.67 -12.29
CA ALA A 7 -41.23 3.52 -12.59
C ALA A 7 -39.90 2.75 -12.64
N PHE A 8 -39.72 1.76 -11.74
CA PHE A 8 -38.54 0.89 -11.74
C PHE A 8 -38.51 -0.06 -12.96
N ARG A 9 -39.67 -0.51 -13.44
CA ARG A 9 -39.77 -1.39 -14.61
C ARG A 9 -39.42 -0.64 -15.91
N ILE A 10 -39.81 0.63 -16.03
CA ILE A 10 -39.49 1.50 -17.17
C ILE A 10 -38.00 1.90 -17.20
N LEU A 11 -37.38 2.10 -16.03
CA LEU A 11 -35.93 2.36 -15.94
C LEU A 11 -35.09 1.13 -16.28
N ARG A 12 -35.56 -0.07 -15.91
CA ARG A 12 -34.85 -1.33 -16.19
C ARG A 12 -34.91 -1.75 -17.66
N SER A 13 -36.02 -1.45 -18.36
CA SER A 13 -36.17 -1.77 -19.79
C SER A 13 -35.35 -0.85 -20.72
N ARG A 14 -34.96 0.35 -20.27
CA ARG A 14 -34.08 1.26 -21.04
C ARG A 14 -32.58 1.01 -20.87
N CYS A 15 -32.18 0.16 -19.92
CA CYS A 15 -30.77 -0.20 -19.68
C CYS A 15 -30.29 -1.44 -20.46
N VAL A 16 -31.18 -2.17 -21.13
CA VAL A 16 -30.79 -3.25 -22.06
C VAL A 16 -30.63 -2.65 -23.47
N ARG A 17 -29.60 -1.81 -23.65
CA ARG A 17 -29.19 -1.38 -25.00
C ARG A 17 -28.22 -2.41 -25.57
N ARG A 18 -28.55 -2.87 -26.78
CA ARG A 18 -27.73 -3.64 -27.73
C ARG A 18 -26.23 -3.37 -27.59
N ALA A 19 -25.46 -4.43 -27.41
CA ALA A 19 -24.02 -4.41 -27.63
C ALA A 19 -23.74 -4.00 -29.10
N PRO A 20 -22.94 -2.95 -29.36
CA PRO A 20 -22.53 -2.61 -30.70
C PRO A 20 -21.52 -3.66 -31.22
N SER A 21 -21.99 -4.49 -32.14
CA SER A 21 -21.15 -5.36 -32.98
C SER A 21 -20.46 -4.52 -34.05
N ARG A 22 -19.32 -3.92 -33.68
CA ARG A 22 -18.20 -3.53 -34.55
C ARG A 22 -17.18 -2.79 -33.68
N ALA A 23 -16.06 -3.44 -33.42
CA ALA A 23 -14.90 -2.84 -32.78
C ALA A 23 -14.26 -1.83 -33.73
N GLU A 24 -14.81 -0.62 -33.80
CA GLU A 24 -14.00 0.54 -34.16
C GLU A 24 -12.94 0.70 -33.07
N PRO A 25 -11.65 0.88 -33.42
CA PRO A 25 -10.62 1.18 -32.43
C PRO A 25 -11.04 2.45 -31.72
N MET A 26 -11.45 2.30 -30.45
CA MET A 26 -11.78 3.44 -29.61
C MET A 26 -10.56 4.36 -29.65
N PRO A 27 -10.68 5.62 -30.12
CA PRO A 27 -9.59 6.58 -29.94
C PRO A 27 -9.25 6.57 -28.44
N PRO A 28 -7.98 6.72 -28.03
CA PRO A 28 -7.59 6.68 -26.63
C PRO A 28 -8.36 7.75 -25.85
N ARG A 29 -9.54 7.38 -25.34
CA ARG A 29 -10.37 8.25 -24.52
C ARG A 29 -9.60 8.39 -23.22
N TYR A 30 -9.29 9.63 -22.87
CA TYR A 30 -8.40 10.07 -21.79
C TYR A 30 -6.91 10.18 -22.14
N SER A 31 -6.58 10.76 -23.29
CA SER A 31 -5.36 11.58 -23.42
C SER A 31 -5.30 12.54 -22.23
N ALA A 32 -4.36 12.27 -21.32
CA ALA A 32 -3.87 13.15 -20.26
C ALA A 32 -4.82 14.31 -19.90
N LEU A 33 -5.84 14.04 -19.07
CA LEU A 33 -6.46 15.09 -18.26
C LEU A 33 -5.29 15.81 -17.58
N HIS A 34 -4.95 17.00 -18.12
CA HIS A 34 -3.78 17.79 -17.78
C HIS A 34 -3.76 17.87 -16.26
N ARG A 35 -2.98 16.99 -15.63
CA ARG A 35 -2.97 16.90 -14.19
C ARG A 35 -2.27 18.18 -13.80
N PRO A 36 -2.92 19.08 -13.02
CA PRO A 36 -2.19 20.20 -12.50
C PRO A 36 -1.09 19.56 -11.66
N THR A 37 0.12 19.60 -12.18
CA THR A 37 1.29 19.12 -11.46
C THR A 37 1.30 19.92 -10.16
N PRO A 38 1.69 19.33 -9.03
CA PRO A 38 1.90 20.06 -7.78
C PRO A 38 2.54 21.47 -7.96
N PRO A 39 3.48 21.68 -8.91
CA PRO A 39 3.94 23.00 -9.38
C PRO A 39 2.86 24.07 -9.59
N GLN A 40 1.76 23.73 -10.25
CA GLN A 40 0.70 24.70 -10.58
C GLN A 40 -0.02 25.21 -9.33
N ARG A 41 0.00 24.43 -8.24
CA ARG A 41 -0.64 24.77 -6.96
C ARG A 41 0.29 25.47 -5.98
N LEU A 42 1.58 25.61 -6.30
CA LEU A 42 2.54 26.33 -5.45
C LEU A 42 2.15 27.80 -5.27
N ARG A 43 1.54 28.40 -6.30
CA ARG A 43 1.01 29.78 -6.25
C ARG A 43 -0.04 29.99 -5.16
N GLU A 44 -0.66 28.91 -4.69
CA GLU A 44 -1.67 28.97 -3.65
C GLU A 44 -1.09 28.93 -2.23
N LEU A 45 0.20 28.63 -2.07
CA LEU A 45 0.93 28.79 -0.82
C LEU A 45 1.55 30.18 -0.74
N ARG A 46 1.70 30.70 0.49
CA ARG A 46 2.45 31.94 0.73
C ARG A 46 3.89 31.75 0.25
N HIS A 47 4.50 32.81 -0.26
CA HIS A 47 5.89 32.81 -0.72
C HIS A 47 6.88 32.43 0.41
N GLU A 48 6.52 32.76 1.64
CA GLU A 48 7.28 32.44 2.86
C GLU A 48 7.03 31.01 3.39
N ASP A 49 6.13 30.23 2.80
CA ASP A 49 5.92 28.84 3.25
C ASP A 49 7.13 27.99 2.84
N PRO A 50 7.84 27.36 3.77
CA PRO A 50 9.09 26.70 3.45
C PRO A 50 8.89 25.45 2.57
N LEU A 51 7.71 24.84 2.57
CA LEU A 51 7.37 23.78 1.60
C LEU A 51 7.32 24.30 0.16
N ARG A 52 6.91 25.56 -0.02
CA ARG A 52 6.90 26.20 -1.34
C ARG A 52 8.33 26.45 -1.80
N GLN A 53 9.18 27.00 -0.93
CA GLN A 53 10.59 27.26 -1.23
C GLN A 53 11.34 25.97 -1.57
N ALA A 54 11.14 24.90 -0.79
CA ALA A 54 11.71 23.58 -1.10
C ALA A 54 11.24 23.04 -2.45
N ALA A 55 9.96 23.22 -2.79
CA ALA A 55 9.44 22.77 -4.07
C ALA A 55 9.99 23.58 -5.25
N GLU A 56 10.11 24.90 -5.09
CA GLU A 56 10.75 25.79 -6.05
C GLU A 56 12.23 25.43 -6.23
N ALA A 57 12.94 25.10 -5.15
CA ALA A 57 14.34 24.65 -5.21
C ALA A 57 14.50 23.35 -6.01
N ILE A 58 13.67 22.33 -5.76
CA ILE A 58 13.69 21.07 -6.53
C ILE A 58 13.41 21.32 -8.02
N MET A 59 12.44 22.17 -8.34
CA MET A 59 12.13 22.53 -9.74
C MET A 59 13.27 23.29 -10.40
N ALA A 60 13.96 24.17 -9.66
CA ALA A 60 15.15 24.89 -10.11
C ALA A 60 16.41 24.00 -10.16
N ARG A 61 16.31 22.73 -9.74
CA ARG A 61 17.45 21.79 -9.59
C ARG A 61 18.52 22.30 -8.62
N THR A 62 18.14 23.14 -7.66
CA THR A 62 18.99 23.57 -6.55
C THR A 62 18.76 22.66 -5.34
N PRO A 63 19.79 22.38 -4.53
CA PRO A 63 19.62 21.57 -3.33
C PRO A 63 18.60 22.23 -2.39
N PRO A 64 17.53 21.52 -1.98
CA PRO A 64 16.57 22.05 -1.03
C PRO A 64 17.18 22.11 0.37
N ASP A 65 16.60 22.98 1.21
CA ASP A 65 16.94 23.08 2.63
C ASP A 65 16.84 21.71 3.33
N PRO A 66 17.85 21.26 4.11
CA PRO A 66 17.78 20.02 4.87
C PRO A 66 16.54 19.90 5.77
N GLU A 67 16.02 21.02 6.29
CA GLU A 67 14.81 21.02 7.13
C GLU A 67 13.53 20.75 6.33
N ALA A 68 13.56 20.85 5.00
CA ALA A 68 12.40 20.64 4.14
C ALA A 68 11.79 19.24 4.30
N LEU A 69 12.63 18.23 4.61
CA LEU A 69 12.17 16.87 4.86
C LEU A 69 11.31 16.81 6.13
N ASP A 70 11.78 17.38 7.23
CA ASP A 70 11.06 17.39 8.50
C ASP A 70 9.74 18.15 8.40
N GLN A 71 9.76 19.28 7.69
CA GLN A 71 8.57 20.07 7.45
C GLN A 71 7.57 19.33 6.55
N ALA A 72 8.02 18.58 5.55
CA ALA A 72 7.16 17.76 4.70
C ALA A 72 6.52 16.61 5.50
N ILE A 73 7.28 15.93 6.37
CA ILE A 73 6.76 14.90 7.28
C ILE A 73 5.74 15.51 8.25
N ALA A 74 6.06 16.65 8.87
CA ALA A 74 5.18 17.35 9.80
C ALA A 74 3.89 17.86 9.14
N ALA A 75 3.96 18.28 7.88
CA ALA A 75 2.79 18.67 7.11
C ALA A 75 1.85 17.48 6.90
N MET A 76 2.39 16.27 6.75
CA MET A 76 1.61 15.04 6.50
C MET A 76 0.97 14.45 7.76
N SER A 77 1.59 14.62 8.93
CA SER A 77 1.09 14.08 10.19
C SER A 77 -0.12 14.85 10.75
N LYS A 78 -0.22 16.16 10.52
CA LYS A 78 -1.34 16.98 10.99
C LYS A 78 -2.57 16.80 10.11
N ALA A 79 -3.58 16.09 10.61
CA ALA A 79 -4.86 15.82 9.93
C ALA A 79 -5.81 17.05 9.88
N GLU A 80 -5.28 18.27 9.83
CA GLU A 80 -6.10 19.48 9.75
C GLU A 80 -6.70 19.62 8.33
N SER A 81 -8.03 19.59 8.23
CA SER A 81 -8.79 19.68 6.97
C SER A 81 -8.47 20.95 6.16
N GLY A 82 -8.10 22.04 6.84
CA GLY A 82 -7.72 23.32 6.23
C GLY A 82 -6.36 23.31 5.52
N ARG A 83 -5.48 22.33 5.79
CA ARG A 83 -4.10 22.31 5.28
C ARG A 83 -3.85 21.28 4.18
N TRP A 84 -4.88 20.86 3.45
CA TRP A 84 -4.76 19.86 2.38
C TRP A 84 -3.73 20.25 1.30
N LYS A 85 -3.52 21.55 1.03
CA LYS A 85 -2.52 22.04 0.06
C LYS A 85 -1.09 21.74 0.54
N ARG A 86 -0.80 22.01 1.81
CA ARG A 86 0.50 21.70 2.42
C ARG A 86 0.76 20.20 2.44
N ARG A 87 -0.27 19.38 2.69
CA ARG A 87 -0.18 17.92 2.60
C ARG A 87 0.08 17.43 1.17
N LEU A 88 -0.59 18.02 0.19
CA LEU A 88 -0.39 17.68 -1.22
C LEU A 88 1.07 17.95 -1.64
N ILE A 89 1.59 19.13 -1.31
CA ILE A 89 2.95 19.54 -1.64
C ILE A 89 3.97 18.74 -0.83
N GLY A 90 3.69 18.49 0.46
CA GLY A 90 4.51 17.63 1.31
C GLY A 90 4.61 16.21 0.76
N ALA A 91 3.51 15.58 0.35
CA ALA A 91 3.52 14.27 -0.29
C ALA A 91 4.36 14.25 -1.57
N TRP A 92 4.22 15.29 -2.41
CA TRP A 92 5.02 15.42 -3.62
C TRP A 92 6.51 15.59 -3.32
N LEU A 93 6.87 16.46 -2.36
CA LEU A 93 8.25 16.69 -1.91
C LEU A 93 8.91 15.41 -1.42
N LEU A 94 8.22 14.63 -0.57
CA LEU A 94 8.74 13.37 -0.05
C LEU A 94 9.11 12.38 -1.15
N GLY A 95 8.45 12.43 -2.31
CA GLY A 95 8.77 11.57 -3.45
C GLY A 95 9.93 12.05 -4.32
N HIS A 96 10.45 13.26 -4.11
CA HIS A 96 11.52 13.86 -4.92
C HIS A 96 12.76 14.28 -4.09
N LEU A 97 12.61 14.41 -2.78
CA LEU A 97 13.71 14.68 -1.87
C LEU A 97 14.62 13.45 -1.73
N PRO A 98 15.94 13.63 -1.61
CA PRO A 98 16.83 12.55 -1.20
C PRO A 98 16.50 12.18 0.25
N ILE A 99 16.10 10.93 0.48
CA ILE A 99 15.71 10.44 1.82
C ILE A 99 16.93 9.72 2.43
N PRO A 100 17.48 10.20 3.56
CA PRO A 100 18.51 9.45 4.27
C PRO A 100 17.92 8.16 4.84
N GLU A 101 18.69 7.07 4.83
CA GLU A 101 18.22 5.73 5.21
C GLU A 101 17.58 5.70 6.59
N GLY A 102 18.16 6.43 7.57
CA GLY A 102 17.64 6.54 8.92
C GLY A 102 16.25 7.19 9.05
N ARG A 103 15.79 7.96 8.05
CA ARG A 103 14.47 8.62 8.05
C ARG A 103 13.45 7.93 7.15
N ARG A 104 13.82 6.85 6.46
CA ARG A 104 12.92 6.15 5.53
C ARG A 104 11.65 5.63 6.21
N ALA A 105 11.77 5.11 7.44
CA ALA A 105 10.65 4.62 8.23
C ALA A 105 9.63 5.72 8.59
N ASP A 106 10.10 6.95 8.89
CA ASP A 106 9.22 8.08 9.20
C ASP A 106 8.44 8.53 7.97
N VAL A 107 9.13 8.62 6.82
CA VAL A 107 8.51 8.99 5.53
C VAL A 107 7.48 7.94 5.13
N GLU A 108 7.82 6.66 5.26
CA GLU A 108 6.89 5.55 5.03
C GLU A 108 5.64 5.67 5.90
N LYS A 109 5.82 5.85 7.21
CA LYS A 109 4.72 5.99 8.15
C LYS A 109 3.84 7.19 7.79
N ALA A 110 4.43 8.32 7.42
CA ALA A 110 3.70 9.53 7.03
C ALA A 110 2.88 9.35 5.73
N LEU A 111 3.49 8.76 4.69
CA LEU A 111 2.81 8.51 3.41
C LEU A 111 1.71 7.43 3.55
N THR A 112 1.99 6.38 4.32
CA THR A 112 1.02 5.32 4.63
C THR A 112 -0.15 5.87 5.42
N ALA A 113 0.10 6.71 6.43
CA ALA A 113 -0.94 7.42 7.16
C ALA A 113 -1.78 8.31 6.25
N ALA A 114 -1.17 8.96 5.25
CA ALA A 114 -1.90 9.76 4.28
C ALA A 114 -2.80 8.93 3.37
N LEU A 115 -2.35 7.74 2.94
CA LEU A 115 -3.18 6.80 2.19
C LEU A 115 -4.36 6.26 3.02
N LYS A 116 -4.11 5.97 4.30
CA LYS A 116 -5.11 5.51 5.28
C LYS A 116 -6.12 6.59 5.65
N ASN A 117 -5.71 7.86 5.65
CA ASN A 117 -6.53 8.99 6.10
C ASN A 117 -7.71 9.20 5.15
N ARG A 118 -8.75 8.40 5.40
CA ARG A 118 -10.08 8.53 4.83
C ARG A 118 -10.80 9.55 5.70
N ALA A 119 -10.55 10.83 5.43
CA ALA A 119 -11.01 11.96 6.26
C ALA A 119 -12.52 11.93 6.57
N TYR A 120 -13.31 11.16 5.80
CA TYR A 120 -14.67 10.82 6.16
C TYR A 120 -14.89 9.34 5.85
N ALA A 121 -14.68 8.48 6.86
CA ALA A 121 -15.30 7.15 6.86
C ALA A 121 -16.81 7.36 6.90
N PHE A 122 -17.35 7.51 5.68
CA PHE A 122 -18.73 7.61 5.23
C PHE A 122 -19.60 6.43 5.70
N ASN A 123 -19.53 6.03 6.97
CA ASN A 123 -20.13 4.79 7.42
C ASN A 123 -21.44 5.01 8.21
N GLY A 124 -21.85 6.27 8.46
CA GLY A 124 -23.10 6.55 9.18
C GLY A 124 -23.99 7.62 8.53
N CYS A 125 -23.45 8.80 8.23
CA CYS A 125 -24.31 9.97 7.98
C CYS A 125 -24.98 10.02 6.61
N THR A 126 -24.53 9.24 5.61
CA THR A 126 -25.04 9.38 4.24
C THR A 126 -26.25 8.53 3.92
N GLY A 127 -26.48 7.45 4.68
CA GLY A 127 -27.80 6.82 4.71
C GLY A 127 -28.84 7.80 5.28
N ILE A 128 -28.49 8.50 6.36
CA ILE A 128 -29.36 9.48 7.02
C ILE A 128 -29.58 10.72 6.16
N LEU A 129 -28.52 11.23 5.50
CA LEU A 129 -28.60 12.41 4.63
C LEU A 129 -29.20 12.13 3.26
N ALA A 130 -29.02 10.94 2.67
CA ALA A 130 -29.75 10.56 1.46
C ALA A 130 -31.26 10.54 1.73
N VAL A 131 -31.68 10.04 2.90
CA VAL A 131 -33.07 10.11 3.36
C VAL A 131 -33.52 11.57 3.54
N LEU A 132 -32.73 12.43 4.21
CA LEU A 132 -33.05 13.86 4.34
C LEU A 132 -33.13 14.62 3.00
N CYS A 133 -32.28 14.28 2.03
CA CYS A 133 -32.34 14.85 0.67
C CYS A 133 -33.58 14.39 -0.10
N THR A 134 -34.13 13.20 0.19
CA THR A 134 -35.41 12.78 -0.41
C THR A 134 -36.62 13.56 0.14
N PHE A 135 -36.48 14.23 1.29
CA PHE A 135 -37.54 15.05 1.90
C PHE A 135 -37.57 16.52 1.43
N GLY A 136 -36.95 16.85 0.29
CA GLY A 136 -37.35 18.03 -0.49
C GLY A 136 -36.73 19.38 -0.08
N ASN A 137 -35.81 19.43 0.88
CA ASN A 137 -35.14 20.68 1.24
C ASN A 137 -33.85 20.89 0.43
N LEU A 138 -33.82 21.96 -0.39
CA LEU A 138 -32.67 22.44 -1.18
C LEU A 138 -31.41 22.76 -0.34
N ILE A 139 -31.55 22.79 0.98
CA ILE A 139 -30.52 23.11 1.97
C ILE A 139 -29.38 22.05 1.98
N GLY A 140 -29.62 20.83 1.52
CA GLY A 140 -28.59 19.77 1.45
C GLY A 140 -27.57 19.90 0.32
N ALA A 141 -27.87 20.68 -0.74
CA ALA A 141 -27.02 20.75 -1.93
C ALA A 141 -25.64 21.38 -1.67
N PRO A 142 -25.51 22.51 -0.93
CA PRO A 142 -24.20 23.07 -0.60
C PRO A 142 -23.31 22.10 0.18
N TRP A 143 -23.89 21.27 1.06
CA TRP A 143 -23.15 20.28 1.84
C TRP A 143 -22.65 19.12 0.97
N LEU A 144 -23.47 18.62 0.04
CA LEU A 144 -23.04 17.62 -0.94
C LEU A 144 -21.93 18.15 -1.85
N ILE A 145 -22.05 19.40 -2.33
CA ILE A 145 -21.00 20.05 -3.13
C ILE A 145 -19.72 20.19 -2.30
N TRP A 146 -19.82 20.67 -1.06
CA TRP A 146 -18.68 20.79 -0.15
C TRP A 146 -18.00 19.44 0.10
N MET A 147 -18.79 18.38 0.29
CA MET A 147 -18.31 17.02 0.49
C MET A 147 -17.59 16.48 -0.75
N LEU A 148 -18.17 16.63 -1.95
CA LEU A 148 -17.54 16.21 -3.21
C LEU A 148 -16.21 16.96 -3.45
N ILE A 149 -16.18 18.27 -3.17
CA ILE A 149 -14.95 19.07 -3.25
C ILE A 149 -13.92 18.57 -2.23
N HIS A 150 -14.35 18.25 -1.01
CA HIS A 150 -13.44 17.79 0.04
C HIS A 150 -12.87 16.41 -0.28
N ASP A 151 -13.69 15.47 -0.76
CA ASP A 151 -13.27 14.15 -1.22
C ASP A 151 -12.27 14.25 -2.38
N GLY A 152 -12.51 15.17 -3.33
CA GLY A 152 -11.57 15.45 -4.41
C GLY A 152 -10.20 15.92 -3.91
N ARG A 153 -10.16 16.77 -2.88
CA ARG A 153 -8.92 17.27 -2.25
C ARG A 153 -8.17 16.17 -1.51
N VAL A 154 -8.89 15.36 -0.72
CA VAL A 154 -8.31 14.22 0.00
C VAL A 154 -7.76 13.19 -0.97
N ASN A 155 -8.51 12.86 -2.02
CA ASN A 155 -8.04 11.96 -3.07
C ASN A 155 -6.81 12.52 -3.79
N ALA A 156 -6.71 13.84 -4.01
CA ALA A 156 -5.50 14.42 -4.58
C ALA A 156 -4.26 14.16 -3.71
N VAL A 157 -4.35 14.39 -2.39
CA VAL A 157 -3.26 14.09 -1.45
C VAL A 157 -2.89 12.60 -1.48
N ARG A 158 -3.89 11.72 -1.47
CA ARG A 158 -3.68 10.26 -1.54
C ARG A 158 -3.04 9.83 -2.86
N THR A 159 -3.39 10.49 -3.95
CA THR A 159 -2.85 10.21 -5.28
C THR A 159 -1.37 10.57 -5.33
N GLU A 160 -0.98 11.76 -4.82
CA GLU A 160 0.43 12.15 -4.74
C GLU A 160 1.21 11.28 -3.74
N ALA A 161 0.61 10.90 -2.61
CA ALA A 161 1.23 9.99 -1.65
C ALA A 161 1.49 8.60 -2.26
N ALA A 162 0.55 8.07 -3.04
CA ALA A 162 0.74 6.80 -3.75
C ALA A 162 1.89 6.87 -4.76
N GLU A 163 2.01 7.97 -5.50
CA GLU A 163 3.13 8.17 -6.42
C GLU A 163 4.46 8.33 -5.71
N ALA A 164 4.49 9.09 -4.62
CA ALA A 164 5.69 9.23 -3.80
C ALA A 164 6.16 7.86 -3.28
N ILE A 165 5.24 7.03 -2.78
CA ILE A 165 5.55 5.65 -2.37
C ILE A 165 6.14 4.82 -3.53
N GLY A 166 5.56 4.93 -4.73
CA GLY A 166 6.07 4.23 -5.92
C GLY A 166 7.48 4.66 -6.30
N ARG A 167 7.77 5.97 -6.28
CA ARG A 167 9.11 6.52 -6.55
C ARG A 167 10.15 6.09 -5.51
N ILE A 168 9.78 6.14 -4.23
CA ILE A 168 10.66 5.76 -3.10
C ILE A 168 10.90 4.24 -3.07
N GLY A 169 10.03 3.44 -3.68
CA GLY A 169 10.13 2.00 -3.62
C GLY A 169 9.78 1.43 -2.25
N CYS A 170 8.74 1.98 -1.59
CA CYS A 170 8.37 1.58 -0.24
C CYS A 170 7.53 0.30 -0.22
N ILE A 171 8.18 -0.83 0.06
CA ILE A 171 7.55 -2.17 0.02
C ILE A 171 6.54 -2.38 1.18
N ALA A 172 6.80 -1.85 2.38
CA ALA A 172 5.90 -2.05 3.52
C ALA A 172 4.57 -1.26 3.40
N ALA A 173 4.50 -0.25 2.52
CA ALA A 173 3.25 0.43 2.16
C ALA A 173 2.38 -0.34 1.14
N LEU A 174 2.83 -1.49 0.64
CA LEU A 174 2.12 -2.27 -0.38
C LEU A 174 0.71 -2.71 0.02
N PRO A 175 0.43 -3.22 1.25
CA PRO A 175 -0.92 -3.59 1.65
C PRO A 175 -1.93 -2.43 1.54
N GLU A 176 -1.49 -1.23 1.87
CA GLU A 176 -2.33 -0.02 1.84
C GLU A 176 -2.54 0.49 0.42
N LEU A 177 -1.54 0.34 -0.46
CA LEU A 177 -1.72 0.58 -1.89
C LEU A 177 -2.73 -0.40 -2.50
N VAL A 178 -2.62 -1.70 -2.19
CA VAL A 178 -3.59 -2.70 -2.67
C VAL A 178 -4.99 -2.37 -2.15
N ALA A 179 -5.12 -2.00 -0.87
CA ALA A 179 -6.39 -1.55 -0.30
C ALA A 179 -6.92 -0.29 -1.01
N ALA A 180 -6.07 0.69 -1.33
CA ALA A 180 -6.48 1.88 -2.06
C ALA A 180 -6.93 1.58 -3.50
N ALA A 181 -6.23 0.68 -4.21
CA ALA A 181 -6.56 0.30 -5.58
C ALA A 181 -7.89 -0.47 -5.66
N THR A 182 -8.12 -1.39 -4.72
CA THR A 182 -9.33 -2.23 -4.67
C THR A 182 -10.55 -1.45 -4.19
N ASN A 183 -10.39 -0.51 -3.25
CA ASN A 183 -11.48 0.33 -2.73
C ASN A 183 -11.85 1.51 -3.65
N ALA A 184 -11.17 1.70 -4.78
CA ALA A 184 -11.39 2.81 -5.70
C ALA A 184 -12.66 2.70 -6.59
N GLY A 185 -13.66 1.92 -6.17
CA GLY A 185 -14.96 1.81 -6.85
C GLY A 185 -15.88 3.02 -6.63
N ARG A 186 -15.46 4.05 -5.91
CA ARG A 186 -16.27 5.26 -5.67
C ARG A 186 -16.10 6.29 -6.81
N PRO A 187 -17.13 7.08 -7.15
CA PRO A 187 -16.99 8.17 -8.09
C PRO A 187 -15.90 9.15 -7.60
N GLY A 188 -15.00 9.57 -8.50
CA GLY A 188 -13.89 10.48 -8.19
C GLY A 188 -12.55 9.82 -7.82
N SER A 189 -12.46 8.48 -7.67
CA SER A 189 -11.21 7.78 -7.35
C SER A 189 -10.46 7.19 -8.55
N SER A 190 -10.82 7.53 -9.79
CA SER A 190 -10.11 7.03 -10.97
C SER A 190 -8.64 7.44 -11.00
N LYS A 191 -8.34 8.69 -10.63
CA LYS A 191 -6.95 9.22 -10.54
C LYS A 191 -6.14 8.52 -9.47
N LEU A 192 -6.73 8.37 -8.28
CA LEU A 192 -6.12 7.62 -7.19
C LEU A 192 -5.82 6.19 -7.65
N ARG A 193 -6.79 5.51 -8.25
CA ARG A 193 -6.62 4.16 -8.77
C ARG A 193 -5.49 4.07 -9.78
N SER A 194 -5.42 4.96 -10.77
CA SER A 194 -4.34 4.93 -11.77
C SER A 194 -2.97 5.18 -11.15
N ALA A 195 -2.87 6.11 -10.20
CA ALA A 195 -1.61 6.39 -9.50
C ALA A 195 -1.17 5.23 -8.61
N THR A 196 -2.10 4.65 -7.86
CA THR A 196 -1.86 3.47 -7.03
C THR A 196 -1.46 2.26 -7.88
N LEU A 197 -2.12 2.03 -9.02
CA LEU A 197 -1.74 0.97 -9.94
C LEU A 197 -0.34 1.21 -10.53
N SER A 198 -0.03 2.45 -10.95
CA SER A 198 1.30 2.81 -11.44
C SER A 198 2.38 2.54 -10.38
N ALA A 199 2.15 2.98 -9.15
CA ALA A 199 3.04 2.73 -8.01
C ALA A 199 3.19 1.24 -7.71
N LEU A 200 2.10 0.47 -7.74
CA LEU A 200 2.14 -0.99 -7.57
C LEU A 200 2.95 -1.66 -8.68
N LYS A 201 2.79 -1.26 -9.95
CA LYS A 201 3.58 -1.80 -11.07
C LYS A 201 5.09 -1.55 -10.86
N GLN A 202 5.46 -0.36 -10.37
CA GLN A 202 6.86 -0.04 -10.04
C GLN A 202 7.39 -0.89 -8.88
N LEU A 203 6.64 -0.99 -7.79
CA LEU A 203 7.02 -1.79 -6.62
C LEU A 203 7.13 -3.28 -6.94
N LEU A 204 6.18 -3.84 -7.70
CA LEU A 204 6.22 -5.25 -8.08
C LEU A 204 7.44 -5.58 -8.96
N ARG A 205 7.84 -4.66 -9.85
CA ARG A 205 9.09 -4.80 -10.62
C ARG A 205 10.32 -4.76 -9.72
N GLN A 206 10.39 -3.82 -8.80
CA GLN A 206 11.51 -3.72 -7.84
C GLN A 206 11.61 -4.97 -6.95
N ILE A 207 10.49 -5.51 -6.48
CA ILE A 207 10.44 -6.77 -5.72
C ILE A 207 10.90 -7.95 -6.57
N ALA A 208 10.49 -7.98 -7.85
CA ALA A 208 10.91 -9.04 -8.76
C ALA A 208 12.42 -9.01 -9.07
N GLU A 209 13.00 -7.81 -9.16
CA GLU A 209 14.44 -7.58 -9.38
C GLU A 209 15.27 -7.86 -8.12
N ASN A 210 14.74 -7.54 -6.93
CA ASN A 210 15.44 -7.68 -5.66
C ASN A 210 14.65 -8.55 -4.67
N PRO A 211 14.69 -9.89 -4.80
CA PRO A 211 13.96 -10.82 -3.93
C PRO A 211 14.55 -10.96 -2.52
N SER A 212 15.60 -10.21 -2.19
CA SER A 212 16.38 -10.36 -0.97
C SER A 212 15.68 -9.70 0.22
N GLY A 213 14.77 -10.42 0.88
CA GLY A 213 14.16 -9.95 2.12
C GLY A 213 13.25 -10.98 2.79
N ASP A 214 13.29 -10.99 4.12
CA ASP A 214 12.19 -11.55 4.91
C ASP A 214 10.98 -10.63 4.72
N HIS A 215 10.05 -11.05 3.86
CA HIS A 215 8.85 -10.28 3.57
C HIS A 215 7.72 -10.73 4.50
N PRO A 216 7.03 -9.81 5.19
CA PRO A 216 5.89 -10.17 6.02
C PRO A 216 4.79 -10.83 5.17
N SER A 217 4.16 -11.87 5.72
CA SER A 217 3.08 -12.64 5.08
C SER A 217 1.87 -11.80 4.64
N GLU A 218 1.71 -10.61 5.23
CA GLU A 218 0.72 -9.61 4.82
C GLU A 218 0.95 -9.09 3.39
N ILE A 219 2.20 -8.97 2.96
CA ILE A 219 2.56 -8.52 1.60
C ILE A 219 2.18 -9.61 0.59
N GLU A 220 2.52 -10.87 0.85
CA GLU A 220 2.11 -12.00 0.00
C GLU A 220 0.59 -12.04 -0.18
N THR A 221 -0.16 -11.90 0.91
CA THR A 221 -1.61 -11.90 0.90
C THR A 221 -2.16 -10.72 0.11
N SER A 222 -1.52 -9.55 0.23
CA SER A 222 -1.91 -8.34 -0.50
C SER A 222 -1.66 -8.48 -2.00
N ILE A 223 -0.53 -9.05 -2.42
CA ILE A 223 -0.26 -9.33 -3.84
C ILE A 223 -1.22 -10.39 -4.37
N ALA A 224 -1.52 -11.43 -3.58
CA ALA A 224 -2.50 -12.44 -3.94
C ALA A 224 -3.91 -11.86 -4.18
N ARG A 225 -4.31 -10.79 -3.48
CA ARG A 225 -5.58 -10.08 -3.75
C ARG A 225 -5.59 -9.39 -5.12
N LEU A 226 -4.43 -8.99 -5.65
CA LEU A 226 -4.33 -8.35 -6.97
C LEU A 226 -4.68 -9.31 -8.11
N LEU A 227 -4.53 -10.63 -7.91
CA LEU A 227 -4.92 -11.65 -8.88
C LEU A 227 -6.43 -11.67 -9.16
N SER A 228 -7.25 -11.17 -8.23
CA SER A 228 -8.70 -11.03 -8.41
C SER A 228 -9.11 -9.64 -8.94
N GLY A 229 -8.13 -8.80 -9.29
CA GLY A 229 -8.37 -7.44 -9.77
C GLY A 229 -9.04 -7.40 -11.15
N LYS A 230 -9.64 -6.25 -11.48
CA LYS A 230 -10.25 -5.99 -12.80
C LYS A 230 -9.26 -5.51 -13.86
N ASP A 231 -8.03 -5.19 -13.47
CA ASP A 231 -7.01 -4.69 -14.39
C ASP A 231 -6.34 -5.88 -15.09
N PRO A 232 -6.29 -5.92 -16.44
CA PRO A 232 -5.74 -7.07 -17.18
C PRO A 232 -4.24 -7.28 -16.99
N ASP A 233 -3.45 -6.21 -16.77
CA ASP A 233 -1.98 -6.32 -16.68
C ASP A 233 -1.52 -6.75 -15.28
N MET A 234 -2.30 -6.40 -14.25
CA MET A 234 -1.90 -6.55 -12.85
C MET A 234 -1.74 -8.01 -12.41
N PRO A 235 -2.62 -8.95 -12.79
CA PRO A 235 -2.45 -10.36 -12.42
C PRO A 235 -1.14 -10.95 -12.91
N MET A 236 -0.66 -10.57 -14.10
CA MET A 236 0.61 -11.08 -14.63
C MET A 236 1.80 -10.59 -13.80
N LEU A 237 1.88 -9.28 -13.54
CA LEU A 237 2.93 -8.70 -12.69
C LEU A 237 2.86 -9.23 -11.24
N ALA A 238 1.64 -9.48 -10.74
CA ALA A 238 1.46 -10.07 -9.42
C ALA A 238 1.96 -11.53 -9.40
N LEU A 239 1.73 -12.32 -10.45
CA LEU A 239 2.28 -13.66 -10.57
C LEU A 239 3.80 -13.65 -10.63
N ASP A 240 4.41 -12.76 -11.40
CA ASP A 240 5.88 -12.63 -11.49
C ASP A 240 6.51 -12.26 -10.13
N ALA A 241 5.87 -11.35 -9.38
CA ALA A 241 6.29 -11.04 -8.03
C ALA A 241 6.12 -12.25 -7.08
N LEU A 242 4.99 -12.96 -7.14
CA LEU A 242 4.74 -14.15 -6.32
C LEU A 242 5.68 -15.31 -6.66
N GLU A 243 6.17 -15.43 -7.89
CA GLU A 243 7.20 -16.40 -8.25
C GLU A 243 8.51 -16.13 -7.48
N ARG A 244 8.82 -14.85 -7.22
CA ARG A 244 10.05 -14.43 -6.55
C ARG A 244 9.94 -14.46 -5.03
N ILE A 245 8.85 -13.95 -4.48
CA ILE A 245 8.68 -13.79 -3.02
C ILE A 245 7.58 -14.66 -2.40
N GLY A 246 6.79 -15.36 -3.21
CA GLY A 246 5.61 -16.07 -2.73
C GLY A 246 5.92 -17.27 -1.83
N GLY A 247 5.15 -17.40 -0.76
CA GLY A 247 5.19 -18.49 0.21
C GLY A 247 3.81 -19.10 0.45
N ALA A 248 3.54 -19.54 1.68
CA ALA A 248 2.32 -20.27 2.00
C ALA A 248 1.04 -19.42 1.88
N GLY A 249 1.13 -18.09 2.03
CA GLY A 249 -0.04 -17.21 2.06
C GLY A 249 -0.72 -17.03 0.70
N CYS A 250 0.05 -17.07 -0.39
CA CYS A 250 -0.48 -16.87 -1.74
C CYS A 250 -0.95 -18.16 -2.42
N HIS A 251 -0.55 -19.33 -1.92
CA HIS A 251 -0.91 -20.65 -2.46
C HIS A 251 -2.39 -20.82 -2.83
N PRO A 252 -3.38 -20.55 -1.96
CA PRO A 252 -4.78 -20.76 -2.32
C PRO A 252 -5.26 -19.85 -3.45
N ALA A 253 -4.69 -18.65 -3.59
CA ALA A 253 -5.07 -17.73 -4.68
C ALA A 253 -4.51 -18.19 -6.02
N VAL A 254 -3.24 -18.60 -6.05
CA VAL A 254 -2.59 -19.11 -7.28
C VAL A 254 -3.20 -20.44 -7.71
N LEU A 255 -3.51 -21.34 -6.76
CA LEU A 255 -4.19 -22.61 -7.06
C LEU A 255 -5.58 -22.38 -7.68
N ARG A 256 -6.37 -21.43 -7.15
CA ARG A 256 -7.67 -21.07 -7.75
C ARG A 256 -7.52 -20.54 -9.16
N LEU A 257 -6.48 -19.75 -9.43
CA LEU A 257 -6.22 -19.20 -10.76
C LEU A 257 -5.79 -20.28 -11.76
N ALA A 258 -4.92 -21.21 -11.35
CA ALA A 258 -4.47 -22.34 -12.17
C ALA A 258 -5.60 -23.33 -12.52
N ARG A 259 -6.63 -23.43 -11.66
CA ARG A 259 -7.79 -24.31 -11.87
C ARG A 259 -8.92 -23.68 -12.71
N ARG A 260 -8.78 -22.43 -13.17
CA ARG A 260 -9.82 -21.82 -13.99
C ARG A 260 -9.96 -22.56 -15.32
N PRO A 261 -11.19 -22.82 -15.82
CA PRO A 261 -11.43 -23.68 -16.98
C PRO A 261 -11.06 -23.05 -18.35
N ASP A 262 -10.45 -21.87 -18.39
CA ASP A 262 -10.18 -21.16 -19.65
C ASP A 262 -8.68 -21.10 -19.94
N SER A 263 -8.32 -21.27 -21.22
CA SER A 263 -6.95 -21.17 -21.77
C SER A 263 -6.37 -19.74 -21.74
N ASP A 264 -6.54 -19.07 -20.60
CA ASP A 264 -6.03 -17.75 -20.33
C ASP A 264 -4.52 -17.86 -20.09
N PRO A 265 -3.67 -17.02 -20.71
CA PRO A 265 -2.24 -16.95 -20.38
C PRO A 265 -1.98 -16.85 -18.87
N LEU A 266 -2.90 -16.24 -18.12
CA LEU A 266 -2.83 -16.18 -16.65
C LEU A 266 -2.96 -17.56 -15.99
N GLN A 267 -3.82 -18.44 -16.50
CA GLN A 267 -3.98 -19.79 -15.99
C GLN A 267 -2.68 -20.59 -16.19
N HIS A 268 -2.12 -20.52 -17.40
CA HIS A 268 -0.89 -21.24 -17.74
C HIS A 268 0.28 -20.74 -16.88
N ARG A 269 0.44 -19.42 -16.74
CA ARG A 269 1.47 -18.83 -15.87
C ARG A 269 1.28 -19.23 -14.41
N ALA A 270 0.05 -19.23 -13.90
CA ALA A 270 -0.25 -19.67 -12.54
C ALA A 270 0.10 -21.16 -12.33
N ALA A 271 -0.19 -22.01 -13.30
CA ALA A 271 0.14 -23.44 -13.25
C ALA A 271 1.66 -23.68 -13.24
N GLN A 272 2.44 -22.88 -13.99
CA GLN A 272 3.91 -22.94 -13.99
C GLN A 272 4.51 -22.58 -12.62
N ILE A 273 3.97 -21.55 -11.96
CA ILE A 273 4.53 -21.02 -10.69
C ILE A 273 4.07 -21.85 -9.48
N LEU A 274 2.90 -22.50 -9.58
CA LEU A 274 2.31 -23.28 -8.48
C LEU A 274 3.28 -24.28 -7.81
N PRO A 275 4.04 -25.14 -8.52
CA PRO A 275 4.97 -26.08 -7.88
C PRO A 275 6.04 -25.38 -7.03
N ILE A 276 6.56 -24.24 -7.50
CA ILE A 276 7.57 -23.44 -6.79
C ILE A 276 6.99 -22.92 -5.46
N ILE A 277 5.76 -22.38 -5.49
CA ILE A 277 5.08 -21.88 -4.29
C ILE A 277 4.79 -23.03 -3.30
N VAL A 278 4.36 -24.20 -3.81
CA VAL A 278 4.09 -25.39 -2.96
C VAL A 278 5.36 -25.85 -2.26
N GLU A 279 6.48 -25.92 -2.97
CA GLU A 279 7.78 -26.32 -2.40
C GLU A 279 8.23 -25.33 -1.31
N ARG A 280 8.17 -24.03 -1.57
CA ARG A 280 8.52 -22.99 -0.59
C ARG A 280 7.61 -23.03 0.63
N ALA A 281 6.31 -23.20 0.43
CA ALA A 281 5.35 -23.35 1.52
C ALA A 281 5.64 -24.62 2.35
N ALA A 282 6.05 -25.73 1.73
CA ALA A 282 6.46 -26.94 2.42
C ALA A 282 7.75 -26.71 3.23
N ARG A 283 8.75 -26.05 2.65
CA ARG A 283 10.01 -25.68 3.33
C ARG A 283 9.77 -24.78 4.54
N ALA A 284 8.93 -23.76 4.41
CA ALA A 284 8.57 -22.86 5.51
C ALA A 284 7.82 -23.57 6.65
N ARG A 285 6.95 -24.55 6.33
CA ARG A 285 6.31 -25.40 7.34
C ARG A 285 7.30 -26.33 8.03
N ALA A 286 8.25 -26.89 7.29
CA ALA A 286 9.29 -27.76 7.84
C ALA A 286 10.21 -26.99 8.81
N SER A 287 10.67 -25.79 8.43
CA SER A 287 11.49 -24.95 9.32
C SER A 287 10.73 -24.51 10.58
N SER A 288 9.45 -24.13 10.42
CA SER A 288 8.59 -23.78 11.58
C SER A 288 8.36 -24.96 12.52
N ARG A 289 8.35 -26.21 12.01
CA ARG A 289 8.22 -27.42 12.83
C ARG A 289 9.50 -27.73 13.61
N LEU A 290 10.67 -27.43 13.06
CA LEU A 290 11.96 -27.63 13.72
C LEU A 290 12.20 -26.63 14.86
N LEU A 291 11.57 -25.45 14.79
CA LEU A 291 11.70 -24.39 15.80
C LEU A 291 10.58 -24.40 16.85
N ARG A 292 9.60 -25.31 16.74
CA ARG A 292 8.76 -25.57 17.91
C ARG A 292 9.65 -26.28 18.93
N PRO A 293 9.83 -25.73 20.15
CA PRO A 293 10.30 -26.55 21.27
C PRO A 293 9.45 -27.82 21.21
N ALA A 294 10.07 -29.00 21.34
CA ALA A 294 9.27 -30.20 21.52
C ALA A 294 8.29 -29.89 22.64
N GLU A 295 7.00 -29.70 22.30
CA GLU A 295 5.90 -29.71 23.24
C GLU A 295 5.93 -31.11 23.80
N ARG A 296 6.84 -31.31 24.75
CA ARG A 296 6.92 -32.49 25.56
C ARG A 296 5.52 -32.53 26.18
N PRO A 297 4.73 -33.58 25.94
CA PRO A 297 3.44 -33.71 26.60
C PRO A 297 3.69 -33.48 28.09
N ALA A 298 2.79 -32.72 28.74
CA ALA A 298 2.91 -32.28 30.13
C ALA A 298 2.81 -33.44 31.14
N GLU A 299 3.37 -34.60 30.81
CA GLU A 299 3.63 -35.71 31.72
C GLU A 299 4.95 -35.41 32.44
N ASP A 300 4.79 -34.96 33.68
CA ASP A 300 5.81 -34.84 34.72
C ASP A 300 6.99 -33.88 34.44
N VAL A 301 6.71 -32.57 34.54
CA VAL A 301 7.74 -31.56 34.89
C VAL A 301 8.45 -31.92 36.22
N SER A 302 7.80 -32.72 37.06
CA SER A 302 8.33 -33.34 38.29
C SER A 302 9.58 -34.20 38.08
N LEU A 303 9.81 -34.74 36.87
CA LEU A 303 10.94 -35.65 36.59
C LEU A 303 12.17 -34.96 35.96
N LEU A 304 12.03 -33.72 35.49
CA LEU A 304 13.12 -32.98 34.81
C LEU A 304 13.82 -31.97 35.71
N LEU A 305 13.27 -31.70 36.89
CA LEU A 305 14.00 -31.07 37.97
C LEU A 305 14.45 -32.17 38.93
N ARG A 306 15.43 -32.98 38.54
CA ARG A 306 16.31 -33.55 39.57
C ARG A 306 17.10 -32.35 40.09
N PRO A 307 16.91 -31.87 41.33
CA PRO A 307 17.86 -30.97 41.93
C PRO A 307 19.21 -31.66 41.81
N GLY A 308 20.11 -31.09 41.02
CA GLY A 308 21.51 -31.47 41.06
C GLY A 308 21.94 -31.21 42.49
N THR A 309 22.04 -32.28 43.28
CA THR A 309 22.84 -32.29 44.49
C THR A 309 24.30 -32.21 44.05
N SER A 310 24.66 -31.07 43.46
CA SER A 310 26.05 -30.68 43.36
C SER A 310 26.44 -30.22 44.75
N PRO A 311 27.49 -30.81 45.35
CA PRO A 311 28.03 -30.31 46.60
C PRO A 311 28.41 -28.82 46.42
N PRO A 312 28.16 -27.98 47.44
CA PRO A 312 28.70 -26.63 47.45
C PRO A 312 30.24 -26.73 47.51
N ASP A 313 30.91 -25.73 46.95
CA ASP A 313 32.37 -25.64 46.81
C ASP A 313 33.01 -26.54 45.76
N GLN A 314 33.19 -25.97 44.57
CA GLN A 314 34.54 -25.55 44.17
C GLN A 314 34.51 -24.66 42.91
N SER A 315 35.01 -23.44 43.09
CA SER A 315 35.77 -22.69 42.09
C SER A 315 35.02 -22.05 40.92
N THR A 316 34.31 -20.96 41.23
CA THR A 316 33.85 -19.92 40.27
C THR A 316 35.00 -19.15 39.60
N GLU A 317 36.26 -19.43 39.93
CA GLU A 317 37.42 -18.71 39.42
C GLU A 317 37.89 -19.15 38.02
N LEU A 318 37.30 -20.18 37.41
CA LEU A 318 37.74 -20.72 36.11
C LEU A 318 36.99 -20.18 34.87
N LEU A 319 36.10 -19.21 35.03
CA LEU A 319 35.32 -18.64 33.91
C LEU A 319 35.79 -17.26 33.42
N LEU A 320 36.93 -16.77 33.92
CA LEU A 320 37.62 -15.64 33.32
C LEU A 320 38.67 -16.16 32.35
N ARG A 321 38.30 -16.26 31.06
CA ARG A 321 39.33 -16.27 30.01
C ARG A 321 39.90 -14.85 29.94
N PRO A 322 41.21 -14.65 30.13
CA PRO A 322 41.83 -13.38 29.85
C PRO A 322 41.61 -13.06 28.36
N SER A 323 40.97 -11.93 28.08
CA SER A 323 41.06 -11.29 26.78
C SER A 323 42.47 -10.75 26.66
N GLU A 324 43.35 -11.50 26.02
CA GLU A 324 44.65 -10.97 25.59
C GLU A 324 44.40 -9.81 24.63
N SER A 325 44.90 -8.67 25.08
CA SER A 325 45.07 -7.42 24.39
C SER A 325 45.98 -7.63 23.18
N ASP A 326 45.43 -7.59 21.97
CA ASP A 326 46.19 -7.25 20.78
C ASP A 326 46.10 -5.73 20.57
N GLU A 327 46.80 -4.99 21.43
CA GLU A 327 47.36 -3.68 21.10
C GLU A 327 48.67 -3.93 20.31
N ALA A 328 48.54 -4.14 19.01
CA ALA A 328 49.64 -3.98 18.07
C ALA A 328 49.20 -2.95 17.02
N GLU A 329 49.63 -1.70 17.18
CA GLU A 329 50.85 -1.22 16.50
C GLU A 329 50.53 -0.89 15.04
N ASN A 330 50.14 0.35 14.79
CA ASN A 330 50.34 0.99 13.49
C ASN A 330 50.47 2.51 13.67
N ALA A 331 51.68 2.90 14.06
CA ALA A 331 52.26 4.18 13.71
C ALA A 331 53.16 3.96 12.48
N SER A 332 52.75 4.47 11.32
CA SER A 332 53.61 4.96 10.23
C SER A 332 52.75 5.70 9.21
#